data_AF-A0A7Z7YSB0-F1
#
_entry.id   AF-A0A7Z7YSB0-F1
#
_cell.length_a   1.000
_cell.length_b   1.000
_cell.length_c   1.000
_cell.angle_alpha   90.00
_cell.angle_beta   90.00
_cell.angle_gamma   90.00
#
_symmetry.space_group_name_H-M   'P 1'
#
loop_
_entity.id
_entity.type
_entity.pdbx_description
1 polymer ?
#
loop_
_entity_poly.entity_id
_entity_poly.type
_entity_poly.pdbx_seq_one_letter_code
_entity_poly.pdbx_strand_id
1 'polypeptide(L)' 'MEFYLMPRFNKLCVQDIAKSEKWYSKTLGFKSVFKFRNDKQQVLMNHLRLAKYQ' A
#
# COMPACT_ATOMS: atom_id res chain seq x y z
N MET A 1 -0.16 15.23 -17.31
CA MET A 1 0.01 14.00 -16.50
C MET A 1 1.10 13.19 -17.16
N GLU A 2 2.25 13.05 -16.52
CA GLU A 2 3.22 12.04 -16.95
C GLU A 2 2.68 10.67 -16.56
N PHE A 3 2.29 9.87 -17.55
CA PHE A 3 1.87 8.50 -17.32
C PHE A 3 3.10 7.63 -17.10
N TYR A 4 3.43 7.40 -15.83
CA TYR A 4 4.44 6.42 -15.49
C TYR A 4 3.80 5.03 -15.57
N LEU A 5 4.16 4.27 -16.60
CA LEU A 5 3.81 2.84 -16.67
C LEU A 5 4.40 2.15 -15.44
N MET A 6 3.54 1.77 -14.50
CA MET A 6 3.99 1.23 -13.22
C MET A 6 4.64 -0.14 -13.47
N PRO A 7 5.97 -0.31 -13.33
CA PRO A 7 6.63 -1.45 -13.94
C PRO A 7 6.31 -2.76 -13.21
N ARG A 8 6.09 -2.72 -11.89
CA ARG A 8 5.81 -3.90 -11.04
C ARG A 8 5.03 -3.52 -9.77
N PHE A 9 3.95 -4.26 -9.48
CA PHE A 9 3.28 -4.25 -8.17
C PHE A 9 3.95 -5.27 -7.24
N ASN A 10 4.98 -4.84 -6.49
CA ASN A 10 5.63 -5.72 -5.53
C ASN A 10 4.68 -6.03 -4.37
N LYS A 11 4.45 -7.33 -4.12
CA LYS A 11 3.68 -7.81 -2.97
C LYS A 11 4.65 -8.26 -1.89
N LEU A 12 4.43 -7.81 -0.65
CA LEU A 12 5.25 -8.15 0.50
C LEU A 12 4.37 -8.87 1.52
N CYS A 13 4.79 -10.06 1.95
CA CYS A 13 4.18 -10.71 3.10
C CYS A 13 4.77 -10.09 4.37
N VAL A 14 3.93 -9.59 5.26
CA VAL A 14 4.34 -8.92 6.50
C VAL A 14 3.59 -9.51 7.68
N GLN A 15 4.20 -9.47 8.87
CA GLN A 15 3.56 -9.96 10.10
C GLN A 15 2.44 -9.01 10.58
N ASP A 16 2.62 -7.70 10.39
CA ASP A 16 1.65 -6.67 10.82
C ASP A 16 1.50 -5.62 9.71
N ILE A 17 0.32 -5.59 9.10
CA ILE A 17 -0.03 -4.68 8.00
C ILE A 17 -0.11 -3.24 8.48
N ALA A 18 -0.68 -2.98 9.67
CA ALA A 18 -0.89 -1.63 10.19
C ALA A 18 0.46 -0.98 10.58
N LYS A 19 1.34 -1.75 11.23
CA LYS A 19 2.70 -1.30 11.55
C LYS A 19 3.51 -1.02 10.27
N SER A 20 3.40 -1.91 9.28
CA SER A 20 4.09 -1.75 8.00
C SER A 20 3.59 -0.50 7.24
N GLU A 21 2.27 -0.32 7.12
CA GLU A 21 1.65 0.87 6.51
C GLU A 21 2.17 2.16 7.15
N LYS A 22 2.18 2.23 8.49
CA LYS A 22 2.66 3.41 9.21
C LYS A 22 4.13 3.70 8.92
N TRP A 23 4.98 2.66 8.86
CA TRP A 23 6.40 2.83 8.55
C TRP A 23 6.61 3.31 7.11
N TYR A 24 5.97 2.70 6.12
CA TYR A 24 6.07 3.10 4.71
C TYR A 24 5.54 4.51 4.47
N SER A 25 4.47 4.89 5.17
CA SER A 25 3.92 6.23 5.08
C SER A 25 4.87 7.28 5.67
N LYS A 26 5.37 7.06 6.90
CA LYS A 26 6.26 8.02 7.58
C LYS A 26 7.63 8.14 6.90
N THR A 27 8.19 7.03 6.45
CA THR A 27 9.59 6.98 6.00
C THR A 27 9.72 7.30 4.52
N LEU A 28 8.78 6.84 3.69
CA LEU A 28 8.88 6.92 2.24
C LEU A 28 7.75 7.73 1.60
N GLY A 29 6.77 8.20 2.37
CA GLY A 29 5.67 9.04 1.86
C GLY A 29 4.57 8.27 1.12
N PHE A 30 4.52 6.94 1.25
CA PHE A 30 3.45 6.15 0.66
C PHE A 30 2.09 6.46 1.30
N LYS A 31 1.04 6.35 0.49
CA LYS A 31 -0.35 6.54 0.91
C LYS A 31 -1.14 5.27 0.70
N SER A 32 -2.00 4.93 1.67
CA SER A 32 -2.99 3.86 1.52
C SER A 32 -4.05 4.27 0.50
N VAL A 33 -4.19 3.51 -0.59
CA VAL A 33 -5.19 3.78 -1.64
C VAL A 33 -6.31 2.75 -1.65
N PHE A 34 -6.08 1.54 -1.14
CA PHE A 34 -7.10 0.50 -1.03
C PHE A 34 -6.77 -0.50 0.08
N LYS A 35 -7.77 -0.89 0.89
CA LYS A 35 -7.64 -1.94 1.90
C LYS A 35 -8.58 -3.08 1.57
N PHE A 36 -8.02 -4.25 1.31
CA PHE A 36 -8.79 -5.48 1.16
C PHE A 36 -9.10 -6.06 2.54
N ARG A 37 -10.36 -6.41 2.77
CA ARG A 37 -10.85 -6.96 4.04
C ARG A 37 -11.55 -8.28 3.79
N ASN A 38 -11.49 -9.17 4.79
CA ASN A 38 -12.31 -10.38 4.81
C ASN A 38 -13.73 -10.08 5.37
N ASP A 39 -14.56 -11.11 5.42
CA ASP A 39 -15.94 -11.05 5.94
C ASP A 39 -16.02 -10.62 7.41
N LYS A 40 -14.94 -10.79 8.17
CA LYS A 40 -14.80 -10.33 9.56
C LYS A 40 -14.24 -8.91 9.66
N GLN A 41 -14.19 -8.16 8.56
CA GLN A 41 -13.64 -6.80 8.46
C GLN A 41 -12.14 -6.66 8.77
N GLN A 42 -11.40 -7.76 8.86
CA GLN A 42 -9.96 -7.75 9.10
C GLN A 42 -9.23 -7.39 7.81
N VAL A 43 -8.27 -6.47 7.90
CA VAL A 43 -7.44 -6.08 6.74
C VAL A 43 -6.49 -7.22 6.40
N LEU A 44 -6.62 -7.78 5.20
CA LEU A 44 -5.73 -8.83 4.68
C LEU A 44 -4.66 -8.27 3.74
N MET A 45 -4.90 -7.10 3.14
CA MET A 45 -3.95 -6.43 2.26
C MET A 45 -4.18 -4.92 2.27
N ASN A 46 -3.10 -4.15 2.20
CA ASN A 46 -3.15 -2.71 1.98
C ASN A 46 -2.32 -2.32 0.76
N HIS A 47 -2.98 -1.73 -0.24
CA HIS A 47 -2.33 -1.17 -1.41
C HIS A 47 -1.79 0.22 -1.06
N LEU A 48 -0.47 0.33 -1.07
CA LEU A 48 0.24 1.59 -0.88
C LEU A 48 0.74 2.16 -2.21
N ARG A 49 0.57 3.46 -2.41
CA ARG A 49 1.03 4.16 -3.63
C ARG A 49 1.64 5.52 -3.29
N LEU A 50 2.72 5.89 -3.99
CA LEU A 50 3.27 7.25 -3.95
C LEU A 50 2.46 8.18 -4.86
N ALA A 51 2.33 9.45 -4.47
CA ALA A 51 1.52 10.43 -5.21
C ALA A 51 1.96 10.64 -6.67
N LYS A 52 3.25 10.41 -6.97
CA LYS A 52 3.80 10.53 -8.34
C LYS A 52 3.30 9.46 -9.33
N TYR A 53 2.67 8.39 -8.83
CA TYR A 53 2.08 7.35 -9.65
C TYR A 53 0.55 7.49 -9.55
N GLN A 54 -0.09 8.07 -10.57
CA GLN A 54 -1.55 8.22 -10.67
C GLN A 54 -2.16 7.15 -11.56
#